data_AF-A0AA42L6G5-F1
#
_entry.id   AF-A0AA42L6G5-F1
#
_cell.length_a   1.000
_cell.length_b   1.000
_cell.length_c   1.000
_cell.angle_alpha   90.00
_cell.angle_beta   90.00
_cell.angle_gamma   90.00
#
_symmetry.space_group_name_H-M   'P 1'
#
loop_
_entity.id
_entity.type
_entity.pdbx_description
1 polymer ?
#
loop_
_entity_poly.entity_id
_entity_poly.type
_entity_poly.pdbx_seq_one_letter_code
_entity_poly.pdbx_strand_id
1 'polypeptide(L)'
;MKKIISSDANSGGVSLLTHYCLFNDSDSITHFSNDTDSDLYQLLPNLYVVCISDNSQANRKITAGFVLKTTYTHDDPEFLDTLVNIVSQKPELQSYYNDKTSFLPAKLNVTGKPLTEAEFLQIMQQQFLKFNVDGKA
;
A
#
# COMPACT_ATOMS: atom_id res chain seq x y z
N MET A 1 13.63 -19.73 -14.03
CA MET A 1 13.44 -18.49 -13.23
C MET A 1 12.65 -18.86 -12.00
N LYS A 2 13.20 -18.65 -10.79
CA LYS A 2 12.52 -18.97 -9.52
C LYS A 2 11.50 -17.87 -9.23
N LYS A 3 10.20 -18.18 -9.34
CA LYS A 3 9.14 -17.37 -8.71
C LYS A 3 9.32 -17.52 -7.20
N ILE A 4 9.80 -16.46 -6.53
CA ILE A 4 9.81 -16.40 -5.08
C ILE A 4 8.40 -15.98 -4.68
N ILE A 5 7.57 -16.97 -4.34
CA ILE A 5 6.28 -16.73 -3.70
C ILE A 5 6.59 -16.68 -2.21
N SER A 6 6.66 -15.48 -1.63
CA SER A 6 6.81 -15.28 -0.18
C SER A 6 5.48 -15.64 0.49
N SER A 7 5.33 -16.91 0.88
CA SER A 7 4.25 -17.41 1.72
C SER A 7 4.79 -17.64 3.13
N ASP A 8 4.89 -16.59 3.93
CA ASP A 8 5.13 -16.73 5.37
C ASP A 8 3.81 -17.13 6.03
N ALA A 9 3.60 -18.45 6.11
CA ALA A 9 2.47 -19.07 6.76
C ALA A 9 2.79 -19.29 8.25
N ASN A 10 2.38 -18.33 9.08
CA ASN A 10 2.02 -18.62 10.47
C ASN A 10 0.82 -17.71 10.80
N SER A 11 -0.35 -18.34 10.96
CA SER A 11 -1.69 -17.71 10.99
C SER A 11 -2.28 -17.29 9.63
N GLY A 12 -2.11 -18.12 8.59
CA GLY A 12 -3.11 -18.42 7.54
C GLY A 12 -3.65 -17.33 6.61
N GLY A 13 -3.28 -16.06 6.75
CA GLY A 13 -3.73 -15.01 5.84
C GLY A 13 -2.81 -14.81 4.65
N VAL A 14 -3.39 -14.46 3.52
CA VAL A 14 -2.67 -14.24 2.26
C VAL A 14 -2.84 -12.79 1.83
N SER A 15 -1.74 -12.21 1.37
CA SER A 15 -1.60 -10.80 1.03
C SER A 15 -0.88 -10.64 -0.29
N LEU A 16 -1.45 -9.81 -1.16
CA LEU A 16 -0.99 -9.60 -2.53
C LEU A 16 -0.82 -8.11 -2.78
N LEU A 17 0.42 -7.69 -2.95
CA LEU A 17 0.77 -6.34 -3.39
C LEU A 17 0.54 -6.23 -4.89
N THR A 18 -0.36 -5.33 -5.32
CA THR A 18 -0.66 -5.14 -6.74
C THR A 18 0.09 -3.95 -7.33
N HIS A 19 0.04 -2.80 -6.67
CA HIS A 19 0.65 -1.56 -7.13
C HIS A 19 1.29 -0.84 -5.95
N TYR A 20 2.34 -0.07 -6.21
CA TYR A 20 2.93 0.84 -5.24
C TYR A 20 3.49 2.06 -5.92
N CYS A 21 3.61 3.15 -5.18
CA CYS A 21 4.16 4.39 -5.66
C CYS A 21 4.91 5.17 -4.60
N LEU A 22 5.76 6.06 -5.08
CA LEU A 22 6.54 7.02 -4.33
C LEU A 22 6.05 8.41 -4.71
N PHE A 23 5.81 9.25 -3.71
CA PHE A 23 5.49 10.66 -3.91
C PHE A 23 6.79 11.45 -3.83
N ASN A 24 7.16 12.05 -4.95
CA ASN A 24 8.31 12.94 -5.01
C ASN A 24 7.89 14.35 -4.60
N ASP A 25 8.83 15.14 -4.09
CA ASP A 25 8.62 16.54 -3.63
C ASP A 25 8.15 17.50 -4.74
N SER A 26 8.03 17.02 -5.98
CA SER A 26 7.76 17.79 -7.20
C SER A 26 6.38 17.48 -7.81
N ASP A 27 5.40 17.07 -7.00
CA ASP A 27 4.05 16.65 -7.44
C ASP A 27 4.05 15.49 -8.45
N SER A 28 5.17 14.76 -8.54
CA SER A 28 5.35 13.62 -9.43
C SER A 28 5.21 12.31 -8.65
N ILE A 29 4.52 11.35 -9.25
CA ILE A 29 4.32 10.02 -8.68
C ILE A 29 5.13 9.02 -9.51
N THR A 30 6.15 8.43 -8.91
CA THR A 30 6.80 7.25 -9.47
C THR A 30 5.99 6.03 -9.05
N HIS A 31 5.46 5.27 -10.00
CA HIS A 31 4.60 4.13 -9.70
C HIS A 31 5.14 2.84 -10.33
N PHE A 32 4.70 1.73 -9.75
CA PHE A 32 5.11 0.39 -10.10
C PHE A 32 3.90 -0.54 -10.01
N SER A 33 3.80 -1.45 -10.97
CA SER A 33 2.85 -2.55 -10.96
C SER A 33 3.59 -3.86 -10.70
N ASN A 34 2.96 -4.74 -9.92
CA ASN A 34 3.41 -6.11 -9.76
C ASN A 34 2.50 -7.03 -10.58
N ASP A 35 3.10 -8.08 -11.14
CA ASP A 35 2.35 -9.18 -11.72
C ASP A 35 1.44 -9.79 -10.64
N THR A 36 0.14 -9.72 -10.89
CA THR A 36 -0.88 -10.15 -9.95
C THR A 36 -1.41 -11.50 -10.40
N ASP A 37 -1.31 -12.51 -9.52
CA ASP A 37 -1.95 -13.80 -9.75
C ASP A 37 -3.48 -13.61 -9.72
N SER A 38 -4.13 -13.83 -10.86
CA SER A 38 -5.54 -13.51 -11.06
C SER A 38 -6.46 -14.43 -10.27
N ASP A 39 -6.07 -15.70 -10.10
CA ASP A 39 -6.84 -16.68 -9.33
C ASP A 39 -6.76 -16.32 -7.85
N LEU A 40 -5.55 -16.00 -7.37
CA LEU A 40 -5.37 -15.56 -5.99
C LEU A 40 -6.10 -14.24 -5.71
N TYR A 41 -6.04 -13.26 -6.62
CA TYR A 41 -6.70 -11.96 -6.44
C TYR A 41 -8.22 -12.10 -6.23
N GLN A 42 -8.88 -13.01 -6.94
CA GLN A 42 -10.32 -13.25 -6.81
C GLN A 42 -10.71 -13.91 -5.49
N LEU A 43 -9.81 -14.67 -4.86
CA LEU A 43 -10.06 -15.36 -3.60
C LEU A 43 -9.97 -14.43 -2.39
N LEU A 44 -9.26 -13.30 -2.53
CA LEU A 44 -9.03 -12.37 -1.42
C LEU A 44 -10.22 -11.40 -1.28
N PRO A 45 -10.88 -11.32 -0.12
CA PRO A 45 -12.07 -10.49 0.06
C PRO A 45 -11.77 -9.00 0.16
N ASN A 46 -10.63 -8.61 0.74
CA ASN A 46 -10.39 -7.22 1.09
C ASN A 46 -9.37 -6.56 0.16
N LEU A 47 -9.68 -5.35 -0.30
CA LEU A 47 -8.76 -4.49 -1.04
C LEU A 47 -8.53 -3.22 -0.22
N TYR A 48 -7.28 -2.87 0.01
CA TYR A 48 -6.88 -1.65 0.70
C TYR A 48 -5.94 -0.84 -0.18
N VAL A 49 -6.12 0.47 -0.16
CA VAL A 49 -5.06 1.40 -0.49
C VAL A 49 -4.44 1.88 0.82
N VAL A 50 -3.12 1.92 0.89
CA VAL A 50 -2.38 2.26 2.10
C VAL A 50 -1.41 3.37 1.76
N CYS A 51 -1.59 4.53 2.40
CA CYS A 51 -0.61 5.60 2.33
C CYS A 51 0.40 5.46 3.46
N ILE A 52 1.66 5.73 3.14
CA ILE A 52 2.76 5.82 4.08
C ILE A 52 2.99 7.30 4.36
N SER A 53 2.78 7.70 5.61
CA SER A 53 2.99 9.07 6.05
C SER A 53 4.26 9.18 6.89
N ASP A 54 5.12 10.13 6.56
CA ASP A 54 6.22 10.56 7.41
C ASP A 54 5.73 11.67 8.36
N ASN A 55 5.87 11.41 9.66
CA ASN A 55 5.56 12.38 10.73
C ASN A 55 6.85 12.88 11.40
N SER A 56 8.01 12.79 10.73
CA SER A 56 9.29 13.29 11.24
C SER A 56 9.33 14.81 11.41
N GLN A 57 8.53 15.52 10.63
CA GLN A 57 8.37 16.97 10.67
C GLN A 57 7.05 17.37 11.34
N ALA A 58 6.89 18.67 11.62
CA ALA A 58 5.69 19.22 12.24
C ALA A 58 4.41 18.95 11.42
N ASN A 59 4.55 18.84 10.10
CA ASN A 59 3.44 18.54 9.19
C ASN A 59 3.57 17.10 8.70
N ARG A 60 2.45 16.36 8.74
CA ARG A 60 2.36 15.03 8.17
C ARG A 60 2.48 15.09 6.66
N LYS A 61 3.46 14.37 6.12
CA LYS A 61 3.69 14.28 4.68
C LYS A 61 3.46 12.86 4.18
N ILE A 62 2.75 12.70 3.06
CA ILE A 62 2.63 11.39 2.41
C ILE A 62 3.83 11.17 1.50
N THR A 63 4.61 10.12 1.75
CA THR A 63 5.87 9.84 1.05
C THR A 63 5.77 8.69 0.07
N ALA A 64 4.90 7.72 0.35
CA ALA A 64 4.68 6.57 -0.51
C ALA A 64 3.27 6.01 -0.30
N GLY A 65 2.90 5.03 -1.10
CA GLY A 65 1.76 4.17 -0.79
C GLY A 65 1.63 3.00 -1.73
N PHE A 66 0.69 2.12 -1.40
CA PHE A 66 0.54 0.85 -2.09
C PHE A 66 -0.87 0.32 -2.02
N VAL A 67 -1.19 -0.60 -2.91
CA VAL A 67 -2.47 -1.32 -2.93
C VAL A 67 -2.24 -2.77 -2.58
N LEU A 68 -2.95 -3.18 -1.53
CA LEU A 68 -2.92 -4.52 -0.97
C LEU A 68 -4.27 -5.19 -1.15
N LYS A 69 -4.27 -6.38 -1.74
CA LYS A 69 -5.39 -7.32 -1.66
C LYS A 69 -5.09 -8.37 -0.60
N THR A 70 -5.99 -8.64 0.34
CA THR A 70 -5.69 -9.53 1.47
C THR A 70 -6.94 -10.21 2.04
N THR A 71 -6.73 -11.32 2.77
CA THR A 71 -7.74 -11.93 3.64
C THR A 71 -7.96 -11.13 4.91
N TYR A 72 -6.96 -10.38 5.38
CA TYR A 72 -7.04 -9.64 6.63
C TYR A 72 -8.00 -8.44 6.55
N THR A 73 -8.61 -8.13 7.68
CA THR A 73 -9.34 -6.90 7.94
C THR A 73 -8.46 -5.94 8.73
N HIS A 74 -8.77 -4.65 8.69
CA HIS A 74 -8.05 -3.65 9.47
C HIS A 74 -8.16 -3.81 11.00
N ASP A 75 -9.09 -4.66 11.46
CA ASP A 75 -9.29 -4.99 12.87
C ASP A 75 -8.39 -6.17 13.31
N ASP A 76 -7.80 -6.90 12.36
CA ASP A 76 -6.94 -8.03 12.66
C ASP A 76 -5.57 -7.52 13.17
N PRO A 77 -5.05 -8.07 14.27
CA PRO A 77 -3.76 -7.64 14.82
C PRO A 77 -2.61 -7.88 13.83
N GLU A 78 -2.69 -8.92 13.00
CA GLU A 78 -1.70 -9.26 11.98
C GLU A 78 -1.74 -8.34 10.74
N PHE A 79 -2.75 -7.46 10.64
CA PHE A 79 -2.87 -6.55 9.50
C PHE A 79 -1.69 -5.58 9.45
N LEU A 80 -1.29 -5.01 10.58
CA LEU A 80 -0.17 -4.09 10.63
C LEU A 80 1.15 -4.79 10.25
N ASP A 81 1.38 -5.99 10.79
CA ASP A 81 2.57 -6.80 10.47
C ASP A 81 2.63 -7.12 8.97
N THR A 82 1.47 -7.38 8.36
CA THR A 82 1.35 -7.56 6.91
C THR A 82 1.79 -6.31 6.13
N LEU A 83 1.37 -5.12 6.55
CA LEU A 83 1.78 -3.86 5.90
C LEU A 83 3.30 -3.65 5.99
N VAL A 84 3.87 -3.90 7.17
CA VAL A 84 5.32 -3.81 7.41
C VAL A 84 6.08 -4.82 6.55
N ASN A 85 5.59 -6.05 6.43
CA ASN A 85 6.21 -7.08 5.59
C ASN A 85 6.19 -6.71 4.10
N ILE A 86 5.10 -6.10 3.60
CA ILE A 86 5.04 -5.63 2.21
C ILE A 86 6.09 -4.56 1.94
N VAL A 87 6.25 -3.63 2.88
CA VAL A 87 7.23 -2.55 2.79
C VAL A 87 8.66 -3.09 2.84
N SER A 88 8.95 -4.07 3.70
CA SER A 88 10.28 -4.67 3.82
C SER A 88 10.68 -5.51 2.59
N GLN A 89 9.71 -6.02 1.83
CA GLN A 89 9.95 -6.76 0.58
C GLN A 89 10.31 -5.86 -0.60
N LYS A 90 10.10 -4.55 -0.49
CA LYS A 90 10.35 -3.58 -1.57
C LYS A 90 11.38 -2.54 -1.13
N PRO A 91 12.63 -2.61 -1.64
CA PRO A 91 13.68 -1.65 -1.27
C PRO A 91 13.27 -0.18 -1.45
N GLU A 92 12.44 0.09 -2.47
CA GLU A 92 11.90 1.40 -2.77
C GLU A 92 10.98 1.93 -1.66
N LEU A 93 10.13 1.07 -1.09
CA LEU A 93 9.24 1.44 0.02
C LEU A 93 9.96 1.45 1.37
N GLN A 94 10.88 0.51 1.57
CA GLN A 94 11.67 0.37 2.80
C GLN A 94 12.42 1.67 3.13
N SER A 95 12.91 2.38 2.11
CA SER A 95 13.60 3.67 2.27
C SER A 95 12.73 4.77 2.92
N TYR A 96 11.41 4.62 2.90
CA TYR A 96 10.45 5.58 3.48
C TYR A 96 9.83 5.10 4.80
N TYR A 97 10.28 3.94 5.31
CA TYR A 97 9.79 3.36 6.55
C TYR A 97 10.79 3.56 7.69
N ASN A 98 10.37 4.30 8.71
CA ASN A 98 11.13 4.57 9.92
C ASN A 98 10.20 4.57 11.14
N ASP A 99 10.75 4.85 12.32
CA ASP A 99 10.06 4.88 13.62
C ASP A 99 8.98 5.97 13.72
N LYS A 100 9.02 6.97 12.84
CA LYS A 100 8.06 8.09 12.77
C LYS A 100 7.04 7.92 11.64
N THR A 101 7.10 6.82 10.92
CA THR A 101 6.17 6.50 9.85
C THR A 101 4.83 6.00 10.41
N SER A 102 3.73 6.34 9.74
CA SER A 102 2.42 5.76 10.02
C SER A 102 1.77 5.23 8.75
N PHE A 103 0.98 4.17 8.88
CA PHE A 103 0.18 3.62 7.80
C PHE A 103 -1.25 4.15 7.87
N LEU A 104 -1.77 4.58 6.74
CA LEU A 104 -3.13 5.09 6.58
C LEU A 104 -3.88 4.16 5.60
N PRO A 105 -4.40 3.02 6.09
CA PRO A 105 -5.17 2.10 5.26
C PRO A 105 -6.58 2.65 5.00
N ALA A 106 -7.04 2.52 3.77
CA ALA A 106 -8.40 2.81 3.37
C ALA A 106 -8.94 1.64 2.53
N LYS A 107 -10.04 1.05 2.99
CA LYS A 107 -10.70 -0.06 2.30
C LYS A 107 -11.35 0.43 1.01
N LEU A 108 -11.09 -0.26 -0.09
CA LEU A 108 -11.69 -0.02 -1.39
C LEU A 108 -12.80 -1.03 -1.66
N ASN A 109 -13.98 -0.52 -2.02
CA ASN A 109 -15.13 -1.34 -2.42
C ASN A 109 -15.10 -1.68 -3.93
N VAL A 110 -13.95 -2.14 -4.42
CA VAL A 110 -13.81 -2.54 -5.83
C VAL A 110 -14.00 -4.04 -5.94
N THR A 111 -15.06 -4.45 -6.64
CA THR A 111 -15.39 -5.85 -6.89
C THR A 111 -14.88 -6.29 -8.27
N GLY A 112 -14.26 -7.47 -8.33
CA GLY A 112 -13.90 -8.10 -9.60
C GLY A 112 -12.43 -7.94 -9.97
N LYS A 113 -12.14 -7.09 -10.96
CA LYS A 113 -10.81 -7.01 -11.59
C LYS A 113 -9.77 -6.26 -10.74
N PRO A 114 -8.47 -6.55 -10.91
CA PRO A 114 -7.41 -5.68 -10.43
C PRO A 114 -7.58 -4.25 -10.93
N LEU A 115 -7.17 -3.28 -10.11
CA LEU A 115 -7.13 -1.88 -10.53
C LEU A 115 -6.23 -1.74 -11.75
N THR A 116 -6.66 -0.94 -12.71
CA THR A 116 -5.78 -0.43 -13.76
C THR A 116 -4.80 0.57 -13.17
N GLU A 117 -3.69 0.80 -13.87
CA GLU A 117 -2.70 1.81 -13.49
C GLU A 117 -3.33 3.20 -13.32
N ALA A 118 -4.23 3.59 -14.22
CA ALA A 118 -4.93 4.86 -14.16
C ALA A 118 -5.82 4.98 -12.91
N GLU A 119 -6.59 3.94 -12.57
CA GLU A 119 -7.42 3.92 -11.37
C GLU A 119 -6.57 3.97 -10.10
N PHE A 120 -5.47 3.21 -10.08
CA PHE A 120 -4.50 3.24 -9.00
C PHE A 120 -3.96 4.66 -8.77
N LEU A 121 -3.45 5.31 -9.82
CA LEU A 121 -2.91 6.66 -9.73
C LEU A 121 -3.96 7.68 -9.29
N GLN A 122 -5.18 7.57 -9.80
CA GLN A 122 -6.27 8.46 -9.40
C GLN A 122 -6.61 8.29 -7.92
N ILE A 123 -6.71 7.05 -7.43
CA ILE A 123 -6.97 6.77 -6.01
C ILE A 123 -5.81 7.28 -5.14
N MET A 124 -4.57 7.04 -5.54
CA MET A 124 -3.39 7.50 -4.80
C MET A 124 -3.33 9.03 -4.70
N GLN A 125 -3.63 9.74 -5.79
CA GLN A 125 -3.72 11.21 -5.78
C GLN A 125 -4.81 11.71 -4.83
N GLN A 126 -6.00 11.08 -4.85
CA GLN A 126 -7.08 11.45 -3.93
C GLN A 126 -6.68 11.26 -2.47
N GLN A 127 -6.02 10.14 -2.15
CA GLN A 127 -5.55 9.90 -0.78
C GLN A 127 -4.41 10.82 -0.38
N PHE A 128 -3.50 11.14 -1.31
CA PHE A 128 -2.46 12.14 -1.09
C PHE A 128 -3.09 13.49 -0.73
N LEU A 129 -3.99 14.02 -1.55
CA LEU A 129 -4.66 15.30 -1.26
C LEU A 129 -5.47 15.29 0.04
N LYS A 130 -6.04 14.15 0.41
CA LYS A 130 -6.83 14.00 1.64
C LYS A 130 -5.97 13.99 2.91
N PHE A 131 -4.82 13.32 2.87
CA PHE A 131 -4.01 13.05 4.06
C PHE A 131 -2.73 13.87 4.13
N ASN A 132 -2.26 14.43 3.02
CA ASN A 132 -1.13 15.33 3.00
C ASN A 132 -1.58 16.66 3.60
N VAL A 133 -1.08 16.96 4.80
CA VAL A 133 -1.32 18.25 5.44
C VAL A 133 -0.17 19.15 5.05
N ASP A 134 -0.25 19.74 3.86
CA ASP A 134 0.50 20.96 3.62
C ASP A 134 -0.10 22.01 4.55
N GLY A 135 0.69 22.50 5.52
CA GLY A 135 0.26 23.44 6.54
C GLY A 135 -0.11 24.83 5.98
N LYS A 136 -1.09 24.89 5.09
CA LYS A 136 -1.79 26.12 4.68
C LYS A 136 -3.15 26.13 5.36
N ALA A 137 -3.14 26.60 6.60
CA ALA A 137 -4.25 27.38 7.14
C ALA A 137 -4.06 28.84 6.72
#